data_AF-P82734-F1
#
_entry.id   AF-P82734-F1
#
_cell.length_a   1.000
_cell.length_b   1.000
_cell.length_c   1.000
_cell.angle_alpha   90.00
_cell.angle_beta   90.00
_cell.angle_gamma   90.00
#
_symmetry.space_group_name_H-M   'P 1'
#
loop_
_entity.id
_entity.type
_entity.pdbx_description
1 polymer ?
#
loop_
_entity_poly.entity_id
_entity_poly.type
_entity_poly.pdbx_seq_one_letter_code
_entity_poly.pdbx_strand_id
1 'polypeptide(L)' 'MTKSTFLFVYIILILGSMVNEIQGQNAICQKFLSETDCGAGSCTALCLQLWKGIGKCIKTDDHKLLCLCKYECIV' A
#
# COMPACT_ATOMS: atom_id res chain seq x y z
N MET A 1 29.23 -35.37 11.08
CA MET A 1 28.13 -34.69 11.81
C MET A 1 27.88 -33.25 11.35
N THR A 2 28.84 -32.54 10.76
CA THR A 2 28.70 -31.16 10.28
C THR A 2 27.60 -30.95 9.22
N LYS A 3 27.42 -31.91 8.29
CA LYS A 3 26.45 -31.79 7.18
C LYS A 3 25.00 -31.60 7.66
N SER A 4 24.63 -32.17 8.82
CA SER A 4 23.27 -32.01 9.37
C SER A 4 23.04 -30.62 9.94
N THR A 5 24.04 -30.05 10.64
CA THR A 5 23.93 -28.72 11.25
C THR A 5 23.74 -27.63 10.19
N PHE A 6 24.43 -27.73 9.05
CA PHE A 6 24.26 -26.79 7.93
C PHE A 6 22.82 -26.77 7.39
N LEU A 7 22.17 -27.94 7.30
CA LEU A 7 20.77 -28.02 6.85
C LEU A 7 19.81 -27.32 7.83
N PHE A 8 20.00 -27.52 9.13
CA PHE A 8 19.18 -26.84 10.15
C PHE A 8 19.34 -25.32 10.10
N VAL A 9 20.57 -24.81 9.99
CA VAL A 9 20.81 -23.36 9.85
C VAL A 9 20.16 -22.81 8.60
N TYR A 10 20.24 -23.51 7.46
CA TYR A 10 19.63 -23.10 6.21
C TYR A 10 18.08 -23.04 6.32
N ILE A 11 17.46 -24.03 6.95
CA ILE A 11 16.01 -24.05 7.18
C ILE A 11 15.57 -22.89 8.09
N ILE A 12 16.31 -22.60 9.17
CA ILE A 12 16.01 -21.48 10.08
C ILE A 12 16.13 -20.14 9.35
N LEU A 13 17.15 -19.96 8.51
CA LEU A 13 17.32 -18.75 7.71
C LEU A 13 16.17 -18.54 6.73
N ILE A 14 15.72 -19.59 6.03
CA ILE A 14 14.57 -19.51 5.13
C ILE A 14 13.29 -19.15 5.90
N LEU A 15 13.04 -19.81 7.04
CA LEU A 15 11.87 -19.50 7.87
C LEU A 15 11.91 -18.05 8.38
N GLY A 16 13.07 -17.56 8.81
CA GLY A 16 13.27 -16.19 9.26
C GLY A 16 13.08 -15.16 8.14
N SER A 17 13.55 -15.44 6.92
CA SER A 17 13.37 -14.53 5.78
C SER A 17 11.92 -14.44 5.34
N MET A 18 11.16 -15.54 5.38
CA MET A 18 9.73 -15.50 5.05
C MET A 18 8.97 -14.61 6.05
N VAL A 19 9.26 -14.69 7.34
CA VAL A 19 8.62 -13.83 8.35
C VAL A 19 8.95 -12.34 8.12
N ASN A 20 10.16 -12.03 7.63
CA ASN A 20 10.55 -10.65 7.36
C ASN A 20 9.87 -10.07 6.10
N GLU A 21 9.53 -10.90 5.11
CA GLU A 21 8.75 -10.43 3.96
C GLU A 21 7.26 -10.27 4.28
N ILE A 22 6.75 -11.03 5.25
CA ILE A 22 5.33 -11.00 5.65
C ILE A 22 5.06 -9.90 6.72
N GLN A 23 6.07 -9.47 7.47
CA GLN A 23 5.96 -8.31 8.36
C GLN A 23 6.07 -7.00 7.56
N GLY A 24 4.97 -6.65 6.91
CA GLY A 24 4.66 -5.27 6.54
C GLY A 24 5.57 -4.69 5.47
N GLN A 25 5.55 -5.25 4.26
CA GLN A 25 5.87 -4.42 3.11
C GLN A 25 4.84 -3.29 3.08
N ASN A 26 5.25 -2.09 3.51
CA ASN A 26 4.49 -0.87 3.33
C ASN A 26 4.23 -0.75 1.83
N ALA A 27 3.05 -1.18 1.40
CA ALA A 27 2.64 -1.04 0.02
C ALA A 27 1.94 0.30 -0.13
N ILE A 28 1.99 0.84 -1.34
CA ILE A 28 1.19 2.00 -1.69
C ILE A 28 -0.14 1.48 -2.24
N CYS A 29 -1.18 1.49 -1.41
CA CYS A 29 -2.54 1.23 -1.85
C CYS A 29 -3.10 2.45 -2.58
N GLN A 30 -3.99 2.18 -3.53
CA GLN A 30 -4.75 3.22 -4.22
C GLN A 30 -6.25 2.94 -4.18
N LYS A 31 -7.04 3.98 -3.96
CA LYS A 31 -8.51 3.92 -3.92
C LYS A 31 -9.10 5.07 -4.73
N PHE A 32 -10.09 4.76 -5.56
CA PHE A 32 -10.89 5.75 -6.28
C PHE A 32 -12.14 6.09 -5.49
N LEU A 33 -12.43 7.39 -5.35
CA LEU A 33 -13.69 7.90 -4.80
C LEU A 33 -14.46 8.56 -5.94
N SER A 34 -15.66 8.04 -6.21
CA SER A 34 -16.51 8.44 -7.33
C SER A 34 -17.45 9.60 -7.03
N GLU A 35 -17.59 9.98 -5.75
CA GLU A 35 -18.59 10.96 -5.29
C GLU A 35 -17.96 12.25 -4.75
N THR A 36 -16.63 12.36 -4.77
CA THR A 36 -15.94 13.51 -4.19
C THR A 36 -15.85 14.66 -5.18
N ASP A 37 -16.33 15.84 -4.78
CA ASP A 37 -16.05 17.10 -5.47
C ASP A 37 -14.53 17.27 -5.57
N CYS A 38 -14.04 17.31 -6.80
CA CYS A 38 -12.64 17.44 -7.13
C CYS A 38 -12.13 18.90 -7.07
N GLY A 39 -12.74 19.74 -6.22
CA GLY A 39 -12.17 21.00 -5.81
C GLY A 39 -10.76 20.83 -5.25
N ALA A 40 -9.83 21.71 -5.63
CA ALA A 40 -8.37 21.56 -5.46
C ALA A 40 -7.86 21.24 -4.04
N GLY A 41 -8.68 21.42 -3.00
CA GLY A 41 -8.37 21.00 -1.62
C GLY A 41 -9.16 19.80 -1.09
N SER A 42 -10.33 19.50 -1.63
CA SER A 42 -11.26 18.52 -1.07
C SER A 42 -10.74 17.09 -1.17
N CYS A 43 -10.29 16.67 -2.36
CA CYS A 43 -9.76 15.32 -2.57
C CYS A 43 -8.53 15.06 -1.69
N THR A 44 -7.55 15.96 -1.67
CA THR A 44 -6.34 15.83 -0.86
C THR A 44 -6.66 15.78 0.63
N ALA A 45 -7.51 16.70 1.12
CA ALA A 45 -7.91 16.74 2.52
C ALA A 45 -8.66 15.48 2.93
N LEU A 46 -9.56 14.97 2.07
CA LEU A 46 -10.32 13.77 2.33
C LEU A 46 -9.43 12.51 2.39
N CYS A 47 -8.51 12.34 1.42
CA CYS A 47 -7.56 11.23 1.45
C CYS A 47 -6.65 11.28 2.69
N LEU A 48 -6.23 12.49 3.09
CA LEU A 48 -5.42 12.72 4.28
C LEU A 48 -6.21 12.37 5.55
N GLN A 49 -7.50 12.74 5.62
CA GLN A 49 -8.35 12.43 6.76
C GLN A 49 -8.67 10.93 6.89
N LEU A 50 -8.97 10.25 5.78
CA LEU A 50 -9.39 8.85 5.79
C LEU A 50 -8.24 7.86 5.96
N TRP A 51 -7.12 8.09 5.26
CA TRP A 51 -6.02 7.12 5.18
C TRP A 51 -4.65 7.72 5.48
N LYS A 52 -4.57 8.98 5.93
CA LYS A 52 -3.31 9.73 6.03
C LYS A 52 -2.51 9.72 4.71
N GLY A 53 -3.24 9.63 3.60
CA GLY A 53 -2.70 9.55 2.25
C GLY A 53 -2.69 10.88 1.52
N ILE A 54 -2.32 10.81 0.24
CA ILE A 54 -2.33 11.94 -0.69
C ILE A 54 -3.44 11.71 -1.72
N GLY A 55 -4.26 12.73 -1.93
CA GLY A 55 -5.30 12.74 -2.96
C GLY A 55 -4.88 13.45 -4.23
N LYS A 56 -5.35 12.96 -5.38
CA LYS A 56 -5.24 13.63 -6.68
C LYS A 56 -6.51 13.46 -7.48
N CYS A 57 -6.98 14.56 -8.06
CA CYS A 57 -8.07 14.52 -9.01
C CYS A 57 -7.60 14.09 -10.40
N ILE A 58 -8.27 13.10 -10.96
CA ILE A 58 -8.04 12.59 -12.31
C ILE A 58 -9.31 12.76 -13.15
N LYS A 59 -9.14 13.06 -14.44
CA LYS A 59 -10.24 13.13 -15.39
C LYS A 59 -10.34 11.79 -16.11
N THR A 60 -11.53 11.18 -16.08
CA THR A 60 -11.86 9.96 -16.83
C THR A 60 -12.23 10.28 -18.27
N ASP A 61 -12.26 9.26 -19.12
CA ASP A 61 -12.71 9.37 -20.53
C ASP A 61 -14.15 9.90 -20.62
N ASP A 62 -15.02 9.55 -19.67
CA ASP A 62 -16.41 10.04 -19.56
C ASP A 62 -16.52 11.50 -19.08
N HIS A 63 -15.43 12.26 -19.08
CA HIS A 63 -15.31 13.63 -18.56
C HIS A 63 -15.66 13.79 -17.06
N LYS A 64 -15.83 12.70 -16.32
CA LYS A 64 -16.02 12.75 -14.86
C LYS A 64 -14.69 12.93 -14.15
N LEU A 65 -14.71 13.70 -13.07
CA LEU A 65 -13.58 13.83 -12.16
C LEU A 65 -13.69 12.75 -11.09
N LEU A 66 -12.61 12.00 -10.87
CA LEU A 66 -12.48 11.05 -9.79
C LEU A 66 -11.36 11.50 -8.85
N CYS A 67 -11.55 11.29 -7.56
CA CYS A 67 -10.50 11.47 -6.57
C CYS A 67 -9.73 10.14 -6.40
N LEU A 68 -8.44 10.17 -6.69
CA LEU A 68 -7.51 9.04 -6.47
C LEU A 68 -6.73 9.30 -5.18
N CYS A 69 -6.97 8.47 -4.16
CA CYS A 69 -6.19 8.47 -2.94
C CYS A 69 -5.07 7.44 -3.01
N LYS A 70 -3.86 7.83 -2.63
CA LYS A 70 -2.72 6.94 -2.40
C LYS A 70 -2.33 6.98 -0.93
N TYR A 71 -2.21 5.83 -0.30
CA TYR A 71 -1.88 5.72 1.11
C TYR A 71 -1.02 4.50 1.39
N GLU A 72 -0.23 4.56 2.44
CA GLU A 72 0.51 3.41 2.94
C GLU A 72 -0.47 2.39 3.53
N CYS A 73 -0.35 1.15 3.09
CA CYS A 73 -1.15 0.04 3.58
C CYS A 73 -0.26 -1.16 3.86
N ILE A 74 -0.72 -1.98 4.79
CA ILE A 74 -0.15 -3.30 5.05
C ILE A 74 -0.94 -4.26 4.17
N VAL A 75 -0.24 -4.97 3.28
CA VAL A 75 -0.82 -6.01 2.42
C VAL A 75 -0.97 -7.30 3.20
#